data_AF-A0A2D6L6S8-F1
#
_entry.id   AF-A0A2D6L6S8-F1
#
_cell.length_a   1.000
_cell.length_b   1.000
_cell.length_c   1.000
_cell.angle_alpha   90.00
_cell.angle_beta   90.00
_cell.angle_gamma   90.00
#
_symmetry.space_group_name_H-M   'P 1'
#
loop_
_entity.id
_entity.type
_entity.pdbx_description
1 polymer ?
#
loop_
_entity_poly.entity_id
_entity_poly.type
_entity_poly.pdbx_seq_one_letter_code
_entity_poly.pdbx_strand_id
1 'polypeptide(L)'
;MAVEEVQAAAGVLNNLEAVKTIMAGLTIAIGALGPALAIGMLAGKGLEAIGRNPEAASKIQTAMILAIAFAEAIAIYALVVALIVKFV
;
A
#
# COMPACT_ATOMS: atom_id res chain seq x y z
N MET A 1 7.29 -21.68 -31.69
CA MET A 1 6.04 -21.06 -31.20
C MET A 1 5.78 -21.30 -29.72
N ALA A 2 5.30 -22.46 -29.26
CA ALA A 2 5.07 -22.67 -27.80
C ALA A 2 6.37 -22.71 -26.95
N VAL A 3 7.49 -23.15 -27.52
CA VAL A 3 8.80 -23.18 -26.83
C VAL A 3 9.38 -21.77 -26.65
N GLU A 4 9.15 -20.85 -27.59
CA GLU A 4 9.69 -19.49 -27.54
C GLU A 4 9.01 -18.62 -26.47
N GLU A 5 7.70 -18.76 -26.26
CA GLU A 5 6.98 -18.05 -25.19
C GLU A 5 7.43 -18.50 -23.79
N VAL A 6 7.65 -19.80 -23.59
CA VAL A 6 8.18 -20.35 -22.35
C VAL A 6 9.61 -19.86 -22.10
N GLN A 7 10.42 -19.76 -23.15
CA GLN A 7 11.81 -19.30 -23.05
C GLN A 7 11.93 -17.79 -22.83
N ALA A 8 10.99 -17.00 -23.36
CA ALA A 8 10.86 -15.57 -23.08
C ALA A 8 10.48 -15.32 -21.61
N ALA A 9 9.51 -16.07 -21.06
CA ALA A 9 9.15 -16.00 -19.64
C ALA A 9 10.30 -16.45 -18.71
N ALA A 10 10.99 -17.54 -19.06
CA ALA A 10 12.18 -17.99 -18.34
C ALA A 10 13.33 -16.96 -18.40
N GLY A 11 13.48 -16.25 -19.54
CA GLY A 11 14.47 -15.19 -19.71
C GLY A 11 14.27 -14.01 -18.76
N VAL A 12 13.02 -13.65 -18.44
CA VAL A 12 12.70 -12.60 -17.46
C VAL A 12 13.07 -13.03 -16.04
N LEU A 13 12.76 -14.27 -15.66
CA LEU A 13 13.10 -14.81 -14.33
C LEU A 13 14.62 -14.98 -14.14
N ASN A 14 15.35 -15.22 -15.22
CA ASN A 14 16.81 -15.29 -15.22
C ASN A 14 17.48 -13.90 -15.20
N ASN A 15 16.71 -12.83 -15.41
CA ASN A 15 17.19 -11.45 -15.31
C ASN A 15 16.88 -10.89 -13.91
N LEU A 16 17.88 -10.88 -13.04
CA LEU A 16 17.77 -10.43 -11.65
C LEU A 16 17.18 -9.00 -11.54
N GLU A 17 17.54 -8.09 -12.44
CA GLU A 17 17.02 -6.71 -12.44
C GLU A 17 15.53 -6.65 -12.78
N ALA A 18 15.08 -7.49 -13.71
CA ALA A 18 13.67 -7.60 -14.04
C ALA A 18 12.88 -8.18 -12.85
N VAL A 19 13.40 -9.23 -12.20
CA VAL A 19 12.79 -9.84 -11.01
C VAL A 19 12.71 -8.83 -9.86
N LYS A 20 13.79 -8.12 -9.53
CA LYS A 20 13.80 -7.07 -8.49
C LYS A 20 12.74 -6.00 -8.75
N THR A 21 12.60 -5.56 -10.00
CA THR A 21 11.63 -4.52 -10.38
C THR A 21 10.19 -5.00 -10.21
N ILE A 22 9.89 -6.22 -10.66
CA ILE A 22 8.56 -6.83 -10.51
C ILE A 22 8.23 -7.04 -9.03
N MET A 23 9.17 -7.59 -8.26
CA MET A 23 8.97 -7.86 -6.83
C MET A 23 8.81 -6.58 -6.00
N ALA A 24 9.54 -5.51 -6.32
CA ALA A 24 9.36 -4.21 -5.69
C ALA A 24 7.94 -3.67 -5.92
N GLY A 25 7.44 -3.73 -7.16
CA GLY A 25 6.08 -3.32 -7.50
C GLY A 25 5.01 -4.16 -6.79
N LEU A 26 5.18 -5.48 -6.74
CA LEU A 26 4.27 -6.39 -6.02
C LEU A 26 4.27 -6.14 -4.50
N THR A 27 5.44 -5.87 -3.92
CA THR A 27 5.58 -5.62 -2.48
C THR A 27 4.76 -4.41 -2.06
N ILE A 28 4.86 -3.30 -2.79
CA ILE A 28 4.07 -2.10 -2.48
C ILE A 28 2.58 -2.30 -2.79
N ALA A 29 2.26 -2.97 -3.91
CA ALA A 29 0.87 -3.21 -4.30
C ALA A 29 0.11 -4.01 -3.23
N ILE A 30 0.71 -5.09 -2.72
CA ILE A 30 0.10 -5.92 -1.67
C ILE A 30 0.14 -5.21 -0.32
N GLY A 31 1.28 -4.59 0.03
CA GLY A 31 1.46 -3.93 1.33
C GLY A 31 0.58 -2.71 1.54
N ALA A 32 0.15 -2.03 0.47
CA ALA A 32 -0.73 -0.86 0.54
C ALA A 32 -2.23 -1.22 0.63
N LEU A 33 -2.65 -2.46 0.36
CA LEU A 33 -4.07 -2.84 0.37
C LEU A 33 -4.73 -2.66 1.75
N GLY A 34 -4.06 -3.14 2.80
CA GLY A 34 -4.56 -3.02 4.18
C GLY A 34 -4.72 -1.55 4.60
N PRO A 35 -3.68 -0.72 4.49
CA PRO A 35 -3.74 0.71 4.74
C PRO A 35 -4.81 1.43 3.93
N ALA A 36 -4.92 1.17 2.62
CA ALA A 36 -5.92 1.81 1.77
C ALA A 36 -7.35 1.55 2.25
N LEU A 37 -7.66 0.29 2.60
CA LEU A 37 -8.97 -0.08 3.15
C LEU A 37 -9.20 0.54 4.53
N ALA A 38 -8.21 0.49 5.41
CA ALA A 38 -8.30 1.06 6.76
C ALA A 38 -8.57 2.58 6.69
N ILE A 39 -7.82 3.31 5.87
CA ILE A 39 -7.96 4.76 5.70
C ILE A 39 -9.34 5.10 5.16
N GLY A 40 -9.81 4.39 4.13
CA GLY A 40 -11.15 4.60 3.59
C GLY A 40 -12.25 4.42 4.64
N MET A 41 -12.15 3.35 5.45
CA MET A 41 -13.09 3.09 6.54
C MET A 41 -13.02 4.13 7.67
N LEU A 42 -11.81 4.52 8.09
CA LEU A 42 -11.59 5.52 9.14
C LEU A 42 -12.13 6.88 8.72
N ALA A 43 -11.84 7.30 7.49
CA ALA A 43 -12.32 8.55 6.93
C ALA A 43 -13.85 8.55 6.83
N GLY A 44 -14.44 7.51 6.25
CA GLY A 44 -15.90 7.38 6.11
C GLY A 44 -16.62 7.47 7.46
N LYS A 45 -16.18 6.67 8.45
CA LYS A 45 -16.77 6.69 9.80
C LYS A 45 -16.55 8.01 10.52
N GLY A 46 -15.38 8.64 10.35
CA GLY A 46 -15.12 9.95 10.92
C GLY A 46 -16.05 11.03 10.37
N LEU A 47 -16.28 11.04 9.05
CA LEU A 47 -17.21 11.96 8.40
C LEU A 47 -18.66 11.72 8.84
N GLU A 48 -19.11 10.47 8.96
CA GLU A 48 -20.43 10.14 9.50
C GLU A 48 -20.61 10.62 10.94
N ALA A 49 -19.59 10.43 11.78
CA ALA A 49 -19.61 10.87 13.18
C ALA A 49 -19.65 12.40 13.30
N ILE A 50 -18.90 13.12 12.45
CA ILE A 50 -18.93 14.59 12.35
C ILE A 50 -20.32 15.07 11.90
N GLY A 51 -20.91 14.43 10.88
CA GLY A 51 -22.24 14.80 10.38
C GLY A 51 -23.34 14.63 11.44
N ARG A 52 -23.20 13.62 12.32
CA ARG A 52 -24.14 13.40 13.44
C ARG A 52 -23.91 14.36 14.61
N ASN A 53 -22.66 14.72 14.90
CA ASN A 53 -22.30 15.59 16.02
C ASN A 53 -21.32 16.70 15.58
N PRO A 54 -21.81 17.77 14.92
CA PRO A 54 -20.95 18.82 14.39
C PRO A 54 -20.11 19.54 15.46
N GLU A 55 -20.63 19.67 16.68
CA GLU A 55 -19.92 20.31 17.81
C GLU A 55 -18.67 19.53 18.25
N ALA A 56 -18.63 18.23 17.99
CA ALA A 56 -17.50 17.37 18.32
C ALA A 56 -16.47 17.24 17.19
N ALA A 57 -16.64 17.97 16.08
CA ALA A 57 -15.90 17.73 14.84
C ALA A 57 -14.38 17.78 15.02
N SER A 58 -13.86 18.78 15.74
CA SER A 58 -12.41 18.94 15.96
C SER A 58 -11.79 17.74 16.70
N LYS A 59 -12.50 17.21 17.71
CA LYS A 59 -12.02 16.03 18.47
C LYS A 59 -12.05 14.77 17.61
N ILE A 60 -13.13 14.57 16.85
CA ILE A 60 -13.27 13.43 15.94
C ILE A 60 -12.18 13.48 14.86
N GLN A 61 -11.97 14.65 14.24
CA GLN A 61 -10.95 14.83 13.20
C GLN A 61 -9.55 14.54 13.73
N THR A 62 -9.22 14.99 14.94
CA THR A 62 -7.92 14.73 15.57
C THR A 62 -7.68 13.22 15.76
N ALA A 63 -8.66 12.51 16.32
CA ALA A 63 -8.58 11.06 16.51
C ALA A 63 -8.51 10.29 15.17
N MET A 64 -9.30 10.72 14.19
CA MET A 64 -9.33 10.15 12.84
C MET A 64 -7.98 10.29 12.13
N ILE A 65 -7.39 11.49 12.13
CA ILE A 65 -6.08 11.74 11.49
C ILE A 65 -4.99 10.90 12.15
N LEU A 66 -4.98 10.79 13.49
CA LEU A 66 -4.01 9.96 14.20
C LEU A 66 -4.14 8.48 13.81
N ALA A 67 -5.36 7.95 13.72
CA ALA A 67 -5.60 6.58 13.28
C ALA A 67 -5.17 6.36 11.82
N ILE A 68 -5.45 7.33 10.93
CA ILE A 68 -4.99 7.30 9.52
C ILE A 68 -3.46 7.31 9.46
N ALA A 69 -2.78 8.12 10.27
CA ALA A 69 -1.32 8.18 10.30
C ALA A 69 -0.70 6.84 10.72
N PHE A 70 -1.30 6.14 11.69
CA PHE A 70 -0.85 4.80 12.06
C PHE A 70 -1.10 3.75 10.97
N ALA A 71 -2.23 3.85 10.24
CA ALA A 71 -2.47 2.99 9.09
C ALA A 71 -1.45 3.26 7.96
N GLU A 72 -1.14 4.54 7.71
CA GLU A 72 -0.16 4.97 6.71
C GLU A 72 1.25 4.47 7.03
N ALA A 73 1.64 4.41 8.31
CA ALA A 73 2.94 3.88 8.72
C ALA A 73 3.19 2.45 8.21
N ILE A 74 2.13 1.63 8.10
CA ILE A 74 2.22 0.27 7.54
C ILE A 74 2.51 0.33 6.03
N ALA A 75 1.86 1.23 5.30
CA ALA A 75 2.13 1.44 3.87
C ALA A 75 3.58 1.91 3.64
N ILE A 76 4.07 2.80 4.50
CA ILE A 76 5.47 3.27 4.45
C ILE A 76 6.46 2.13 4.71
N TYR A 77 6.18 1.21 5.63
CA TYR A 77 7.03 0.03 5.80
C TYR A 77 7.06 -0.84 4.52
N ALA A 78 5.93 -1.04 3.85
CA ALA A 78 5.90 -1.75 2.57
C ALA A 78 6.69 -1.01 1.48
N LEU A 79 6.61 0.32 1.43
CA LEU A 79 7.40 1.15 0.52
C LEU A 79 8.90 1.01 0.79
N VAL A 80 9.31 1.07 2.06
CA VAL A 80 10.73 0.91 2.44
C VAL A 80 11.25 -0.46 2.02
N VAL A 81 10.50 -1.53 2.27
CA VAL A 81 10.90 -2.88 1.83
C VAL A 81 10.97 -2.98 0.31
N ALA A 82 10.02 -2.39 -0.43
CA ALA A 82 10.04 -2.36 -1.89
C ALA A 82 11.29 -1.63 -2.44
N LEU A 83 11.68 -0.51 -1.82
CA LEU A 83 12.90 0.22 -2.19
C LEU A 83 14.16 -0.61 -1.89
N ILE A 84 14.21 -1.30 -0.74
CA ILE A 84 15.31 -2.21 -0.42
C ILE A 84 15.42 -3.30 -1.48
N VAL A 85 14.31 -3.97 -1.84
CA VAL A 85 14.29 -5.00 -2.89
C VAL A 85 14.77 -4.46 -4.24
N LYS A 86 14.46 -3.21 -4.58
CA LYS A 86 14.87 -2.62 -5.86
C LYS A 86 16.35 -2.23 -5.89
N PHE A 87 16.87 -1.63 -4.82
CA PHE A 87 18.16 -0.94 -4.84
C PHE A 87 19.29 -1.64 -4.09
N VAL A 88 18.97 -2.61 -3.22
CA VAL A 88 19.95 -3.43 -2.48
C VAL A 88 19.93 -4.83 -3.04
#